data_AF-A0A7C7HPT7-F1
#
_entry.id   AF-A0A7C7HPT7-F1
#
_cell.length_a   1.000
_cell.length_b   1.000
_cell.length_c   1.000
_cell.angle_alpha   90.00
_cell.angle_beta   90.00
_cell.angle_gamma   90.00
#
_symmetry.space_group_name_H-M   'P 1'
#
loop_
_entity.id
_entity.type
_entity.pdbx_description
1 polymer ?
#
loop_
_entity_poly.entity_id
_entity_poly.type
_entity_poly.pdbx_seq_one_letter_code
_entity_poly.pdbx_strand_id
1 'polypeptide(L)'
;MSGDNLTNSIGGQQGIEFFDDGDRGPRRPAPTRTVREAARETPVFAETDVLVVGGGPAGTAAAISARRIGAEVMLVERYNHLGGLSTGGLVI
;
A
#
# COMPACT_ATOMS: atom_id res chain seq x y z
N MET A 1 -21.42 -18.68 5.06
CA MET A 1 -21.96 -18.16 3.78
C MET A 1 -20.78 -17.59 3.03
N SER A 2 -20.58 -18.07 1.81
CA SER A 2 -19.30 -18.07 1.07
C SER A 2 -18.67 -16.68 0.96
N GLY A 3 -17.42 -16.58 1.41
CA GLY A 3 -16.58 -15.39 1.31
C GLY A 3 -15.95 -15.29 -0.08
N ASP A 4 -16.80 -15.32 -1.10
CA ASP A 4 -16.33 -15.25 -2.49
C ASP A 4 -16.01 -13.79 -2.77
N ASN A 5 -14.78 -13.41 -2.45
CA ASN A 5 -14.23 -12.10 -2.79
C ASN A 5 -14.13 -12.04 -4.31
N LEU A 6 -15.05 -11.31 -4.97
CA LEU A 6 -15.14 -11.17 -6.43
C LEU A 6 -13.80 -10.75 -7.07
N THR A 7 -12.96 -10.05 -6.29
CA THR A 7 -11.58 -9.70 -6.66
C THR A 7 -10.70 -10.94 -6.89
N ASN A 8 -10.85 -11.98 -6.06
CA ASN A 8 -10.11 -13.24 -6.19
C ASN A 8 -10.59 -14.06 -7.40
N SER A 9 -11.90 -14.07 -7.66
CA SER A 9 -12.48 -14.80 -8.81
C SER A 9 -12.00 -14.24 -10.15
N ILE A 10 -11.93 -12.91 -10.26
CA ILE A 10 -11.48 -12.22 -11.47
C ILE A 10 -9.96 -12.28 -11.61
N GLY A 11 -9.22 -12.19 -10.49
CA GLY A 11 -7.76 -12.29 -10.46
C GLY A 11 -7.22 -13.64 -10.91
N GLY A 12 -7.85 -14.74 -10.49
CA GLY A 12 -7.48 -16.10 -10.87
C GLY A 12 -7.76 -16.44 -12.33
N GLN A 13 -8.82 -15.87 -12.93
CA GLN A 13 -9.13 -16.07 -14.35
C GLN A 13 -8.17 -15.34 -15.30
N GLN A 14 -7.53 -14.27 -14.83
CA GLN A 14 -6.63 -13.41 -15.63
C GLN A 14 -5.14 -13.65 -15.34
N GLY A 15 -4.80 -14.63 -14.48
CA GLY A 15 -3.40 -14.96 -14.16
C GLY A 15 -2.64 -13.85 -13.42
N ILE A 16 -3.36 -12.98 -12.72
CA ILE A 16 -2.84 -11.80 -12.00
C ILE A 16 -3.02 -11.95 -10.48
N GLU A 17 -2.89 -13.18 -9.98
CA GLU A 17 -2.80 -13.47 -8.55
C GLU A 17 -1.43 -13.03 -8.02
N PHE A 18 -1.27 -11.74 -7.72
CA PHE A 18 -0.01 -11.20 -7.21
C PHE A 18 0.17 -11.36 -5.69
N PHE A 19 -0.90 -11.59 -4.94
CA PHE A 19 -0.87 -11.73 -3.49
C PHE A 19 -1.59 -13.02 -3.11
N ASP A 20 -0.79 -14.07 -2.92
CA ASP A 20 -1.21 -15.33 -2.33
C ASP A 20 -1.75 -15.08 -0.90
N ASP A 21 -2.96 -15.57 -0.61
CA ASP A 21 -3.48 -15.71 0.77
C ASP A 21 -2.90 -16.98 1.44
N GLY A 22 -1.82 -17.54 0.90
CA GLY A 22 -0.98 -18.52 1.54
C GLY A 22 -0.63 -18.11 2.98
N ASP A 23 -0.51 -19.13 3.83
CA ASP A 23 -0.25 -19.07 5.28
C ASP A 23 0.73 -17.94 5.64
N ARG A 24 0.19 -16.74 5.91
CA ARG A 24 1.00 -15.59 6.27
C ARG A 24 1.65 -15.94 7.59
N GLY A 25 2.97 -16.10 7.57
CA GLY A 25 3.77 -16.40 8.76
C GLY A 25 3.35 -15.51 9.94
N PRO A 26 3.45 -16.03 11.17
CA PRO A 26 2.84 -15.40 12.34
C PRO A 26 3.24 -13.93 12.42
N ARG A 27 2.24 -13.03 12.40
CA ARG A 27 2.46 -11.59 12.57
C ARG A 27 3.29 -11.40 13.84
N ARG A 28 4.32 -10.55 13.77
CA ARG A 28 5.11 -10.16 14.95
C ARG A 28 4.15 -9.77 16.08
N PRO A 29 4.33 -10.28 17.31
CA PRO A 29 3.45 -9.95 18.42
C PRO A 29 3.34 -8.43 18.58
N ALA A 30 2.11 -7.95 18.75
CA ALA A 30 1.85 -6.54 18.93
C ALA A 30 2.59 -6.02 20.18
N PRO A 31 3.18 -4.82 20.14
CA PRO A 31 3.82 -4.24 21.32
C PRO A 31 2.82 -4.09 22.47
N THR A 32 3.24 -4.43 23.69
CA THR A 32 2.40 -4.43 24.90
C THR A 32 2.27 -3.06 25.57
N ARG A 33 3.18 -2.14 25.28
CA ARG A 33 3.20 -0.79 25.87
C ARG A 33 2.44 0.18 24.98
N THR A 34 1.51 0.92 25.57
CA THR A 34 0.75 1.98 24.90
C THR A 34 1.01 3.33 25.56
N VAL A 35 0.73 4.41 24.82
CA VAL A 35 0.81 5.79 25.31
C VAL A 35 -0.52 6.47 24.97
N ARG A 36 -1.00 7.37 25.84
CA ARG A 36 -2.18 8.20 25.55
C ARG A 36 -1.74 9.51 24.91
N GLU A 37 -2.28 9.82 23.74
CA GLU A 37 -2.12 11.11 23.08
C GLU A 37 -3.39 11.95 23.29
N ALA A 38 -3.26 13.28 23.29
CA ALA A 38 -4.40 14.18 23.42
C ALA A 38 -5.25 14.16 22.14
N ALA A 39 -6.58 14.14 22.27
CA ALA A 39 -7.48 14.22 21.14
C ALA A 39 -7.33 15.60 20.45
N ARG A 40 -7.22 15.61 19.13
CA ARG A 40 -7.17 16.82 18.31
C ARG A 40 -7.92 16.62 17.01
N GLU A 41 -8.47 17.70 16.50
CA GLU A 41 -8.95 17.74 15.12
C GLU A 41 -7.74 17.87 14.18
N THR A 42 -7.65 16.99 13.19
CA THR A 42 -6.58 17.02 12.19
C THR A 42 -7.20 17.42 10.85
N PRO A 43 -6.71 18.47 10.18
CA PRO A 43 -7.22 18.86 8.87
C PRO A 43 -7.08 17.74 7.85
N VAL A 44 -8.11 17.53 7.05
CA VAL A 44 -8.05 16.64 5.88
C VAL A 44 -7.36 17.39 4.76
N PHE A 45 -6.20 16.89 4.32
CA PHE A 45 -5.42 17.50 3.24
C PHE A 45 -5.99 17.15 1.85
N ALA A 46 -6.42 15.89 1.69
CA ALA A 46 -6.99 15.38 0.44
C ALA A 46 -7.78 14.10 0.69
N GLU A 47 -8.69 13.79 -0.23
CA GLU A 47 -9.42 12.53 -0.33
C GLU A 47 -9.00 11.81 -1.61
N THR A 48 -8.95 10.49 -1.59
CA THR A 48 -8.51 9.67 -2.73
C THR A 48 -9.01 8.23 -2.52
N ASP A 49 -9.24 7.48 -3.59
CA ASP A 49 -9.59 6.06 -3.49
C ASP A 49 -8.40 5.24 -3.00
N VAL A 50 -7.18 5.59 -3.43
CA VAL A 50 -5.94 4.88 -3.09
C VAL A 50 -4.82 5.85 -2.72
N LEU A 51 -4.36 5.78 -1.47
CA LEU A 51 -3.13 6.46 -1.01
C LEU A 51 -1.95 5.49 -1.05
N VAL A 52 -0.90 5.84 -1.79
CA VAL A 52 0.37 5.12 -1.83
C VAL A 52 1.45 5.89 -1.07
N VAL A 53 2.01 5.29 -0.03
CA VAL A 53 3.07 5.89 0.80
C VAL A 53 4.42 5.27 0.46
N GLY A 54 5.31 6.07 -0.11
CA GLY A 54 6.65 5.69 -0.57
C GLY A 54 6.73 5.56 -2.10
N GLY A 55 7.62 6.33 -2.72
CA GLY A 55 7.89 6.40 -4.15
C GLY A 55 8.95 5.44 -4.67
N GLY A 56 9.26 4.37 -3.92
CA GLY A 56 10.16 3.29 -4.37
C GLY A 56 9.59 2.48 -5.54
N PRO A 57 10.31 1.45 -6.03
CA PRO A 57 9.86 0.64 -7.16
C PRO A 57 8.47 0.02 -6.95
N ALA A 58 8.22 -0.53 -5.77
CA ALA A 58 6.92 -1.12 -5.42
C ALA A 58 5.79 -0.07 -5.35
N GLY A 59 6.04 1.08 -4.72
CA GLY A 59 5.02 2.12 -4.56
C GLY A 59 4.67 2.79 -5.89
N THR A 60 5.68 3.14 -6.70
CA THR A 60 5.44 3.69 -8.04
C THR A 60 4.67 2.70 -8.92
N ALA A 61 5.03 1.40 -8.88
CA ALA A 61 4.28 0.37 -9.61
C ALA A 61 2.84 0.24 -9.12
N ALA A 62 2.61 0.25 -7.79
CA ALA A 62 1.29 0.18 -7.20
C ALA A 62 0.41 1.37 -7.61
N ALA A 63 0.94 2.60 -7.55
CA ALA A 63 0.21 3.79 -7.94
C ALA A 63 -0.20 3.78 -9.42
N ILE A 64 0.72 3.38 -10.31
CA ILE A 64 0.43 3.26 -11.74
C ILE A 64 -0.64 2.19 -12.00
N SER A 65 -0.54 1.03 -11.36
CA SER A 65 -1.51 -0.05 -11.51
C SER A 65 -2.90 0.35 -11.02
N ALA A 66 -2.99 0.97 -9.83
CA ALA A 66 -4.24 1.49 -9.29
C ALA A 66 -4.87 2.55 -10.21
N ARG A 67 -4.04 3.46 -10.76
CA ARG A 67 -4.54 4.48 -11.67
C ARG A 67 -5.05 3.90 -12.98
N ARG A 68 -4.40 2.84 -13.50
CA ARG A 68 -4.79 2.14 -14.74
C ARG A 68 -6.14 1.44 -14.64
N ILE A 69 -6.54 1.03 -13.45
CA ILE A 69 -7.88 0.45 -13.21
C ILE A 69 -8.94 1.51 -12.86
N GLY A 70 -8.59 2.80 -12.93
CA GLY A 70 -9.53 3.91 -12.83
C GLY A 70 -9.64 4.60 -11.48
N ALA A 71 -8.88 4.18 -10.46
CA ALA A 71 -8.90 4.81 -9.15
C ALA A 71 -8.35 6.25 -9.20
N GLU A 72 -8.89 7.13 -8.36
CA GLU A 72 -8.19 8.35 -7.95
C GLU A 72 -7.05 7.95 -7.02
N VAL A 73 -5.81 8.33 -7.37
CA VAL A 73 -4.61 7.88 -6.66
C VAL A 73 -3.77 9.06 -6.22
N MET A 74 -3.38 9.08 -4.94
CA MET A 74 -2.35 9.96 -4.41
C MET A 74 -1.10 9.15 -4.05
N LEU A 75 0.05 9.50 -4.63
CA LEU A 75 1.35 8.96 -4.23
C LEU A 75 2.13 10.02 -3.45
N VAL A 76 2.56 9.67 -2.24
CA VAL A 76 3.37 10.53 -1.37
C VAL A 76 4.75 9.94 -1.16
N GLU A 77 5.78 10.76 -1.32
CA GLU A 77 7.18 10.42 -1.07
C GLU A 77 7.80 11.50 -0.17
N ARG A 78 8.63 11.06 0.77
CA ARG A 78 9.34 11.93 1.72
C ARG A 78 10.41 12.75 1.04
N TYR A 79 11.11 12.17 0.07
CA TYR A 79 12.23 12.79 -0.63
C TYR A 79 11.80 13.53 -1.89
N ASN A 80 12.71 14.35 -2.42
CA ASN A 80 12.52 15.09 -3.66
C ASN A 80 12.77 14.23 -4.93
N HIS A 81 12.81 12.91 -4.80
CA HIS A 81 13.02 11.98 -5.90
C HIS A 81 12.20 10.69 -5.68
N LEU A 82 11.85 10.03 -6.78
CA LEU A 82 11.29 8.68 -6.76
C LEU A 82 12.41 7.63 -6.80
N GLY A 83 12.05 6.35 -6.77
CA GLY A 83 12.97 5.22 -6.95
C GLY A 83 13.55 4.64 -5.66
N GLY A 84 13.28 5.25 -4.49
CA GLY A 84 13.70 4.72 -3.20
C GLY A 84 15.22 4.52 -3.11
N LEU A 85 15.66 3.38 -2.57
CA LEU A 85 17.09 3.06 -2.43
C LEU A 85 17.82 2.96 -3.77
N SER A 86 17.13 2.60 -4.86
CA SER A 86 17.75 2.53 -6.19
C SER A 86 18.20 3.90 -6.73
N THR A 87 17.68 4.99 -6.19
CA THR A 87 17.96 6.36 -6.65
C THR A 87 18.64 7.22 -5.59
N GLY A 88 18.18 7.17 -4.34
CA GLY A 88 18.73 8.00 -3.25
C GLY A 88 19.51 7.24 -2.19
N GLY A 89 19.61 5.91 -2.32
CA GLY A 89 20.34 5.06 -1.37
C GLY A 89 21.74 4.74 -1.86
N LEU A 90 22.63 4.42 -0.92
CA LEU A 90 23.84 3.67 -1.23
C LEU A 90 23.46 2.18 -1.32
N VAL A 91 23.63 1.59 -2.49
CA VAL A 91 23.47 0.15 -2.71
C VAL A 91 24.87 -0.45 -2.82
N ILE A 92 25.25 -1.31 -1.88
CA ILE A 92 26.53 -2.06 -1.87
C ILE A 92 26.29 -3.54 -2.16
#